data_AF-A0A1B3LKM7-F1
#
_entry.id   AF-A0A1B3LKM7-F1
#
_cell.length_a   1.000
_cell.length_b   1.000
_cell.length_c   1.000
_cell.angle_alpha   90.00
_cell.angle_beta   90.00
_cell.angle_gamma   90.00
#
_symmetry.space_group_name_H-M   'P 1'
#
loop_
_entity.id
_entity.type
_entity.pdbx_description
1 polymer ?
#
loop_
_entity_poly.entity_id
_entity_poly.type
_entity_poly.pdbx_seq_one_letter_code
_entity_poly.pdbx_strand_id
1 'polypeptide(L)' 'MSYDLIKTERGLCLGNRTGLNGKCNGQTFRCECGQVGCRQTYDDACTGQAFSAGWRCVKCGAVGKVEALNFENRIGA' A
#
# COMPACT_ATOMS: atom_id res chain seq x y z
N MET A 1 7.57 0.21 22.94
CA MET A 1 7.61 0.19 21.45
C MET A 1 6.83 1.39 20.93
N SER A 2 7.45 2.24 20.10
CA SER A 2 6.77 3.41 19.52
C SER A 2 5.73 2.96 18.51
N TYR A 3 4.58 3.64 18.49
CA TYR A 3 3.46 3.39 17.57
C TYR A 3 3.88 3.52 16.09
N ASP A 4 4.96 4.27 15.81
CA ASP A 4 5.50 4.43 14.47
C ASP A 4 6.35 3.24 14.03
N LEU A 5 7.05 2.55 14.94
CA LEU A 5 7.80 1.32 14.63
C LEU A 5 6.85 0.19 14.21
N ILE A 6 5.73 0.04 14.92
CA ILE A 6 4.69 -0.95 14.60
C ILE A 6 4.11 -0.70 13.19
N LYS A 7 4.02 0.55 12.72
CA LYS A 7 3.51 0.86 11.38
C LYS A 7 4.52 0.54 10.28
N THR A 8 5.79 0.79 10.55
CA THR A 8 6.89 0.45 9.63
C THR A 8 7.02 -1.06 9.48
N GLU A 9 6.88 -1.81 10.58
CA GLU A 9 6.88 -3.28 10.58
C GLU A 9 5.61 -3.87 9.94
N ARG A 10 4.45 -3.23 10.08
CA ARG A 10 3.18 -3.70 9.50
C ARG A 10 3.02 -3.45 8.00
N GLY A 11 3.98 -2.80 7.35
CA GLY A 11 3.85 -2.49 5.92
C GLY A 11 2.68 -1.61 5.59
N LEU A 12 2.37 -0.65 6.46
CA LEU A 12 1.29 0.27 6.19
C LEU A 12 1.78 1.37 5.26
N CYS A 13 0.90 1.75 4.34
CA CYS A 13 1.15 2.86 3.43
C CYS A 13 1.28 4.16 4.23
N LEU A 14 2.47 4.73 4.24
CA LEU A 14 2.81 5.95 5.01
C LEU A 14 2.33 7.24 4.31
N GLY A 15 1.61 7.13 3.19
CA GLY A 15 1.10 8.27 2.44
C GLY A 15 -0.10 8.97 3.11
N ASN A 16 -0.35 10.19 2.65
CA ASN A 16 -1.53 10.96 3.00
C ASN A 16 -2.53 10.92 1.84
N ARG A 17 -3.82 10.95 2.16
CA ARG A 17 -4.88 11.05 1.15
C ARG A 17 -4.81 12.41 0.48
N THR A 18 -4.84 12.44 -0.84
CA THR A 18 -4.80 13.69 -1.60
C THR A 18 -6.12 14.45 -1.38
N GLY A 19 -6.04 15.69 -0.90
CA GLY A 19 -7.22 16.54 -0.62
C GLY A 19 -7.94 16.28 0.71
N LEU A 20 -7.47 15.33 1.54
CA LEU A 20 -8.02 15.06 2.87
C LEU A 20 -6.88 14.94 3.89
N ASN A 21 -7.04 15.51 5.09
CA ASN A 21 -6.06 15.38 6.19
C ASN A 21 -6.00 13.96 6.82
N GLY A 22 -6.29 12.91 6.05
CA GLY A 22 -6.34 11.52 6.49
C GLY A 22 -5.14 10.71 6.02
N LYS A 23 -4.67 9.78 6.85
CA LYS A 23 -3.65 8.79 6.47
C LYS A 23 -4.25 7.75 5.52
N CYS A 24 -3.45 7.25 4.58
CA CYS A 24 -3.91 6.22 3.66
C CYS A 24 -4.18 4.89 4.37
N ASN A 25 -3.36 4.53 5.37
CA ASN A 25 -3.47 3.34 6.24
C ASN A 25 -3.75 2.02 5.49
N GLY A 26 -3.49 1.96 4.19
CA GLY A 26 -3.70 0.78 3.37
C GLY A 26 -2.53 -0.19 3.51
N GLN A 27 -2.81 -1.48 3.30
CA GLN A 27 -1.76 -2.48 3.12
C GLN A 27 -0.87 -2.12 1.93
N THR A 28 0.43 -2.34 2.07
CA THR A 28 1.38 -2.16 0.96
C THR A 28 1.49 -3.42 0.11
N PHE A 29 1.66 -3.20 -1.18
CA PHE A 29 1.85 -4.23 -2.19
C PHE A 29 3.08 -3.85 -3.01
N ARG A 30 3.78 -4.86 -3.53
CA ARG A 30 4.88 -4.71 -4.47
C ARG A 30 4.45 -5.17 -5.85
N CYS A 31 4.79 -4.39 -6.87
CA CYS A 31 4.66 -4.77 -8.27
C CYS A 31 5.94 -5.44 -8.77
N GLU A 32 5.85 -6.23 -9.84
CA GLU A 32 7.01 -6.82 -10.53
C GLU A 32 8.05 -5.77 -10.98
N CYS A 33 7.63 -4.53 -11.25
CA CYS A 33 8.52 -3.43 -11.61
C CYS A 33 9.28 -2.84 -10.40
N GLY A 34 9.11 -3.40 -9.21
CA GLY A 34 9.73 -2.94 -7.97
C GLY A 34 8.99 -1.79 -7.27
N GLN A 35 7.91 -1.26 -7.85
CA GLN A 35 7.10 -0.23 -7.19
C GLN A 35 6.40 -0.81 -5.96
N VAL A 36 6.50 -0.11 -4.83
CA VAL A 36 5.85 -0.48 -3.57
C VAL A 36 4.91 0.63 -3.13
N GLY A 37 3.71 0.27 -2.68
CA GLY A 37 2.71 1.23 -2.20
C GLY A 37 1.35 0.60 -1.98
N CYS A 38 0.36 1.40 -1.59
CA CYS A 38 -0.98 0.89 -1.31
C CYS A 38 -1.85 0.80 -2.57
N ARG A 39 -2.89 -0.04 -2.45
CA ARG A 39 -4.04 -0.03 -3.35
C ARG A 39 -5.01 1.07 -2.89
N GLN A 40 -5.44 1.92 -3.83
CA GLN A 40 -6.50 2.90 -3.60
C GLN A 40 -7.61 2.76 -4.64
N THR A 41 -8.81 3.20 -4.27
CA THR A 41 -9.99 3.17 -5.15
C THR A 41 -9.84 4.10 -6.35
N TYR A 42 -9.32 5.31 -6.10
CA TYR A 42 -9.07 6.31 -7.14
C TYR A 42 -7.56 6.43 -7.38
N ASP A 43 -7.19 6.78 -8.62
CA ASP A 43 -5.81 7.13 -8.96
C ASP A 43 -5.42 8.44 -8.27
N ASP A 44 -4.16 8.52 -7.84
CA ASP A 44 -3.59 9.62 -7.05
C ASP A 44 -4.34 9.97 -5.76
N ALA A 45 -5.17 9.06 -5.25
CA ALA A 45 -5.88 9.25 -3.99
C ALA A 45 -4.95 9.22 -2.78
N CYS A 46 -3.75 8.67 -2.93
CA CYS A 46 -2.74 8.59 -1.90
C CYS A 46 -1.36 8.88 -2.48
N THR A 47 -0.56 9.70 -1.79
CA THR A 47 0.84 9.97 -2.19
C THR A 47 1.74 8.73 -2.21
N GLY A 48 1.34 7.65 -1.52
CA GLY A 48 2.00 6.35 -1.50
C GLY A 48 1.27 5.27 -2.32
N GLN A 49 0.43 5.64 -3.27
CA GLN A 49 -0.31 4.68 -4.09
C GLN A 49 0.62 3.94 -5.05
N ALA A 50 0.52 2.60 -5.09
CA ALA A 50 1.13 1.78 -6.12
C ALA A 50 0.10 1.12 -7.05
N PHE A 51 -1.13 0.91 -6.57
CA PHE A 51 -2.17 0.20 -7.33
C PHE A 51 -3.49 0.95 -7.33
N SER A 52 -4.20 0.86 -8.45
CA SER A 52 -5.60 1.28 -8.58
C SER A 52 -6.57 0.21 -8.05
N ALA A 53 -7.87 0.52 -8.04
CA ALA A 53 -8.92 -0.42 -7.65
C ALA A 53 -8.86 -1.74 -8.43
N GLY A 54 -8.44 -1.70 -9.70
CA GLY A 54 -8.34 -2.86 -10.58
C GLY A 54 -7.01 -3.63 -10.50
N TRP A 55 -6.19 -3.40 -9.47
CA TRP A 55 -4.84 -4.02 -9.35
C TRP A 55 -3.89 -3.68 -10.50
N ARG A 56 -4.14 -2.57 -11.19
CA ARG A 56 -3.21 -1.99 -12.15
C ARG A 56 -2.17 -1.17 -11.40
N CYS A 57 -0.89 -1.48 -11.61
CA CYS A 57 0.23 -0.70 -11.11
C CYS A 57 0.23 0.68 -11.76
N VAL A 58 0.25 1.74 -10.95
CA VAL A 58 0.21 3.12 -11.44
C VAL A 58 1.51 3.52 -12.16
N LYS A 59 2.62 2.84 -11.88
CA LYS A 59 3.94 3.17 -12.46
C LYS A 59 4.22 2.48 -13.79
N CYS A 60 3.96 1.18 -13.89
CA CYS A 60 4.28 0.40 -15.10
C CYS A 60 3.04 -0.10 -15.87
N GLY A 61 1.83 0.06 -15.32
CA GLY A 61 0.60 -0.41 -15.94
C GLY A 61 0.32 -1.91 -15.83
N ALA A 62 1.23 -2.71 -15.23
CA ALA A 62 1.02 -4.14 -15.04
C ALA A 62 -0.24 -4.43 -14.21
N VAL A 63 -1.04 -5.42 -14.62
CA VAL A 63 -2.30 -5.81 -13.96
C VAL A 63 -2.14 -7.19 -13.35
N GLY A 64 -2.53 -7.35 -12.08
CA GLY A 64 -2.53 -8.66 -11.40
C GLY A 64 -1.14 -9.19 -11.00
N LYS A 65 -0.08 -8.43 -11.26
CA LYS A 65 1.31 -8.74 -10.87
C LYS A 65 1.62 -8.09 -9.52
N VAL A 66 1.01 -8.64 -8.46
CA VAL A 66 0.99 -8.06 -7.11
C VAL A 66 1.51 -9.05 -6.07
N GLU A 67 2.44 -8.60 -5.26
CA GLU A 67 2.92 -9.28 -4.06
C GLU A 67 2.45 -8.48 -2.84
N ALA A 68 1.71 -9.09 -1.94
CA ALA A 68 1.29 -8.43 -0.70
C ALA A 68 2.47 -8.36 0.26
N LEU A 69 2.83 -7.15 0.69
CA LEU A 69 3.87 -6.97 1.68
C LEU A 69 3.22 -6.92 3.07
N ASN A 70 3.86 -7.58 4.03
CA ASN A 70 3.48 -7.54 5.45
C ASN A 70 2.07 -8.09 5.75
N PHE A 71 1.68 -9.15 5.05
CA PHE A 71 0.69 -10.08 5.60
C PHE A 71 1.35 -10.80 6.79
N GLU A 72 1.21 -10.26 8.01
CA GLU A 72 1.27 -11.13 9.18
C GLU A 72 0.11 -12.12 9.04
N ASN A 73 0.39 -13.30 8.52
CA ASN A 73 -0.41 -14.48 8.82
C ASN A 73 -0.41 -14.61 10.35
N ARG A 74 -1.45 -14.12 11.02
CA ARG A 74 -1.72 -14.52 12.40
C ARG A 74 -2.11 -16.00 12.36
N ILE A 75 -1.12 -16.88 12.29
CA ILE A 75 -1.26 -18.26 12.75
C ILE A 75 -0.72 -18.25 14.18
N GLY A 76 -1.62 -18.41 15.16
CA GLY A 76 -1.27 -18.59 16.56
C GLY A 76 -1.72 -17.43 17.46
N ALA A 77 -3.01 -17.42 17.80
CA ALA A 77 -3.45 -16.98 19.12
C ALA A 77 -3.71 -18.24 19.96
#